data_AF-A0ABF7QBE8-F1
#
_entry.id   AF-A0ABF7QBE8-F1
#
_cell.length_a   1.000
_cell.length_b   1.000
_cell.length_c   1.000
_cell.angle_alpha   90.00
_cell.angle_beta   90.00
_cell.angle_gamma   90.00
#
_symmetry.space_group_name_H-M   'P 1'
#
loop_
_entity.id
_entity.type
_entity.pdbx_description
1 polymer ?
#
loop_
_entity_poly.entity_id
_entity_poly.type
_entity_poly.pdbx_seq_one_letter_code
_entity_poly.pdbx_strand_id
1 'polypeptide(L)' 'MIICSCNVISDTAIRDIVTAADITFGSPAQIYDCLGCSVQCGLCSRSVKRILDERQGETAAASVWPVHPEPAPCALMSVA' A
#
# COMPACT_ATOMS: atom_id res chain seq x y z
N MET A 1 -2.91 -14.86 -2.22
CA MET A 1 -4.00 -14.06 -2.84
C MET A 1 -3.44 -13.25 -4.00
N ILE A 2 -4.11 -13.23 -5.16
CA ILE A 2 -3.73 -12.33 -6.27
C ILE A 2 -4.14 -10.90 -5.91
N ILE A 3 -3.20 -9.97 -5.96
CA ILE A 3 -3.41 -8.54 -5.68
C ILE A 3 -3.64 -7.75 -6.98
N CYS A 4 -2.87 -8.05 -8.02
CA CYS A 4 -3.01 -7.40 -9.33
C CYS A 4 -3.32 -8.43 -10.40
N SER A 5 -4.52 -8.39 -10.98
CA SER A 5 -4.88 -9.28 -12.09
C SER A 5 -4.21 -8.89 -13.40
N CYS A 6 -3.99 -7.60 -13.67
CA CYS A 6 -3.39 -7.13 -14.93
C CYS A 6 -1.96 -7.64 -15.12
N ASN A 7 -1.20 -7.71 -14.03
CA ASN A 7 0.20 -8.17 -14.03
C ASN A 7 0.37 -9.54 -13.35
N VAL A 8 -0.73 -10.18 -12.95
CA VAL A 8 -0.76 -11.49 -12.25
C VAL A 8 0.19 -11.53 -11.03
N ILE A 9 0.12 -10.49 -10.19
CA ILE A 9 0.99 -10.36 -9.01
C ILE A 9 0.26 -10.87 -7.76
N SER A 10 0.91 -11.80 -7.05
CA SER A 10 0.44 -12.33 -5.77
C SER A 10 0.89 -11.48 -4.58
N ASP A 11 0.17 -11.57 -3.47
CA ASP A 11 0.55 -10.91 -2.21
C ASP A 11 1.92 -11.39 -1.71
N THR A 12 2.21 -12.69 -1.88
CA THR A 12 3.49 -13.28 -1.51
C THR A 12 4.63 -12.71 -2.34
N ALA A 13 4.43 -12.47 -3.64
CA ALA A 13 5.45 -11.84 -4.50
C ALA A 13 5.78 -10.41 -4.05
N ILE A 14 4.77 -9.65 -3.62
CA ILE A 14 4.97 -8.31 -3.06
C ILE A 14 5.72 -8.40 -1.73
N ARG A 15 5.29 -9.29 -0.83
CA ARG A 15 5.94 -9.46 0.48
C ARG A 15 7.38 -9.94 0.37
N ASP A 16 7.67 -10.84 -0.57
CA ASP A 16 9.01 -11.36 -0.85
C ASP A 16 9.97 -10.24 -1.23
N ILE A 17 9.60 -9.41 -2.21
CA ILE A 17 10.43 -8.27 -2.65
C ILE A 17 10.63 -7.24 -1.55
N VAL A 18 9.57 -6.93 -0.80
CA VAL A 18 9.66 -6.00 0.33
C VAL A 18 10.60 -6.53 1.42
N THR A 19 10.78 -7.84 1.52
CA THR A 19 11.66 -8.47 2.51
C THR A 19 13.08 -8.69 1.99
N ALA A 20 13.22 -9.01 0.70
CA ALA A 20 14.49 -9.30 0.06
C ALA A 20 15.26 -8.03 -0.32
N ALA A 21 14.55 -6.92 -0.59
CA ALA A 21 15.18 -5.67 -0.94
C ALA A 21 15.69 -4.93 0.30
N ASP A 22 16.94 -4.50 0.26
CA ASP A 22 17.58 -3.67 1.32
C ASP A 22 17.09 -2.21 1.30
N ILE A 23 16.06 -1.91 0.51
CA ILE A 23 15.50 -0.56 0.33
C ILE A 23 14.11 -0.45 0.96
N THR A 24 13.79 0.73 1.47
CA THR A 24 12.43 1.03 1.92
C THR A 24 11.60 1.54 0.74
N PHE A 25 10.52 0.82 0.42
CA PHE A 25 9.58 1.22 -0.63
C PHE A 25 8.67 2.37 -0.15
N GLY A 26 8.78 3.52 -0.81
CA GLY A 26 7.92 4.69 -0.50
C GLY A 26 6.53 4.62 -1.16
N SER A 27 6.41 3.90 -2.28
CA SER A 27 5.23 3.89 -3.14
C SER A 27 5.02 2.54 -3.82
N PRO A 28 3.77 2.13 -4.10
CA PRO A 28 3.46 0.97 -4.93
C PRO A 28 4.15 0.99 -6.29
N ALA A 29 4.36 2.18 -6.88
CA ALA A 29 5.03 2.31 -8.17
C ALA A 29 6.44 1.70 -8.17
N GLN A 30 7.17 1.84 -7.07
CA GLN A 30 8.52 1.28 -6.92
C GLN A 30 8.50 -0.25 -6.85
N ILE A 31 7.42 -0.85 -6.32
CA ILE A 31 7.25 -2.31 -6.33
C ILE A 31 7.02 -2.82 -7.73
N TYR A 32 6.18 -2.15 -8.52
CA TYR A 32 5.97 -2.53 -9.91
C TYR A 32 7.25 -2.41 -10.73
N ASP A 33 8.02 -1.33 -10.54
CA ASP A 33 9.32 -1.14 -11.18
C ASP A 33 10.31 -2.26 -10.81
N CYS A 34 10.40 -2.60 -9.51
CA CYS A 34 11.24 -3.69 -9.03
C CYS A 34 10.81 -5.07 -9.58
N LEU A 35 9.52 -5.27 -9.79
CA LEU A 35 8.95 -6.46 -10.45
C LEU A 35 9.15 -6.46 -11.98
N GLY A 36 9.70 -5.39 -12.57
CA GLY A 36 9.79 -5.24 -14.03
C GLY A 36 8.43 -5.09 -14.71
N CYS A 37 7.41 -4.63 -13.99
CA CYS A 37 6.03 -4.48 -14.45
C CYS A 37 5.67 -3.00 -14.60
N SER A 38 4.92 -2.65 -15.65
CA SER A 38 4.27 -1.34 -15.73
C SER A 38 2.89 -1.36 -15.07
N VAL A 39 2.49 -0.23 -14.50
CA VAL A 39 1.13 -0.06 -13.98
C VAL A 39 0.14 -0.05 -15.13
N GLN A 40 -0.90 -0.88 -15.05
CA GLN A 40 -1.95 -0.98 -16.08
C GLN A 40 -3.19 -0.16 -15.68
N CYS A 41 -4.05 -0.72 -14.82
CA CYS A 41 -5.31 -0.06 -14.40
C CYS A 41 -5.21 0.66 -13.04
N GLY A 42 -4.16 0.40 -12.25
CA GLY A 42 -3.92 1.04 -10.96
C GLY A 42 -4.87 0.65 -9.81
N LEU A 43 -5.90 -0.16 -10.03
CA LEU A 43 -6.90 -0.51 -8.99
C LEU A 43 -6.29 -1.21 -7.76
N CYS A 44 -5.23 -1.98 -7.98
CA CYS A 44 -4.51 -2.70 -6.94
C CYS A 44 -3.59 -1.81 -6.09
N SER A 45 -3.34 -0.55 -6.48
CA SER A 45 -2.35 0.32 -5.83
C SER A 45 -2.59 0.51 -4.33
N ARG A 46 -3.85 0.68 -3.91
CA ARG A 46 -4.20 0.83 -2.49
C ARG A 46 -3.92 -0.45 -1.70
N SER A 47 -4.21 -1.61 -2.28
CA SER A 47 -3.92 -2.92 -1.67
C SER A 47 -2.42 -3.15 -1.54
N VAL A 48 -1.63 -2.79 -2.57
CA VAL A 48 -0.17 -2.84 -2.50
C VAL A 48 0.35 -1.90 -1.42
N LYS A 49 -0.13 -0.65 -1.35
CA LYS A 49 0.29 0.29 -0.31
C LYS A 49 -0.04 -0.21 1.09
N ARG A 50 -1.19 -0.87 1.29
CA ARG A 50 -1.54 -1.48 2.57
C ARG A 50 -0.55 -2.58 2.96
N ILE A 51 -0.17 -3.44 2.02
CA ILE A 51 0.84 -4.47 2.28
C ILE A 51 2.19 -3.84 2.65
N LEU A 52 2.57 -2.74 1.99
CA LEU A 52 3.78 -1.98 2.36
C LEU A 52 3.69 -1.42 3.78
N ASP A 53 2.58 -0.78 4.11
CA ASP A 53 2.35 -0.13 5.40
C ASP A 53 2.28 -1.16 6.54
N GLU A 54 1.66 -2.32 6.31
CA GLU A 54 1.69 -3.44 7.26
C GLU A 54 3.12 -3.82 7.64
N ARG A 55 4.06 -3.87 6.68
CA ARG A 55 5.48 -4.17 6.96
C ARG A 55 6.17 -3.04 7.70
N GLN A 56 5.91 -1.78 7.31
CA GLN A 56 6.48 -0.61 8.00
C GLN A 56 5.96 -0.49 9.43
N GLY A 57 4.69 -0.83 9.65
CA GLY A 57 4.01 -0.90 10.94
C GLY A 57 4.53 -2.05 11.80
N GLU A 58 4.86 -3.22 11.24
CA GLU A 58 5.54 -4.30 11.97
C GLU A 58 6.93 -3.86 12.49
N THR A 59 7.68 -3.06 11.71
CA THR A 59 8.98 -2.50 12.14
C THR A 59 8.83 -1.30 13.09
N ALA A 60 7.68 -0.61 13.07
CA ALA A 60 7.36 0.54 13.93
C ALA A 60 6.51 0.18 15.16
N ALA A 61 6.03 -1.06 15.29
CA ALA A 61 5.17 -1.56 16.38
C ALA A 61 5.90 -1.69 17.74
N ALA A 62 6.91 -0.86 17.99
CA ALA A 62 7.25 -0.46 19.34
C ALA A 62 6.31 0.62 19.90
N SER A 63 5.45 1.28 19.10
CA SER A 63 4.43 2.19 19.65
C SER A 63 3.27 2.50 18.68
N VAL A 64 2.06 2.47 19.23
CA VAL A 64 0.78 3.03 18.74
C VAL A 64 -0.20 2.07 18.03
N TRP A 65 -1.11 1.54 18.87
CA TRP A 65 -2.52 1.20 18.57
C TRP A 65 -3.36 2.45 18.22
N PRO A 66 -4.65 2.31 17.83
CA PRO A 66 -5.21 1.57 16.71
C PRO A 66 -5.66 2.54 15.59
N VAL A 67 -5.86 1.97 14.41
CA VAL A 67 -6.55 2.59 13.28
C VAL A 67 -7.95 3.10 13.67
N HIS A 68 -8.19 4.41 13.53
CA HIS A 68 -9.53 4.95 13.35
C HIS A 68 -9.72 5.24 11.87
N PRO A 69 -10.63 4.56 11.15
CA PRO A 69 -11.16 5.08 9.91
C PRO A 69 -12.45 5.84 10.19
N GLU A 70 -12.49 7.16 9.90
CA GLU A 70 -13.63 7.84 9.25
C GLU A 70 -13.33 9.35 9.05
N PRO A 71 -13.33 9.87 7.80
CA PRO A 71 -13.21 11.31 7.54
C PRO A 71 -14.57 12.05 7.52
N ALA A 72 -14.65 13.07 8.39
CA ALA A 72 -15.41 14.34 8.38
C ALA A 72 -16.88 14.40 7.87
N PRO A 73 -17.83 14.86 8.71
CA PRO A 73 -19.12 15.36 8.21
C PRO A 73 -18.94 16.73 7.53
N CYS A 74 -19.57 16.90 6.36
CA CYS A 74 -19.85 18.18 5.69
C CYS A 74 -20.33 19.24 6.70
N ALA A 75 -19.47 20.16 7.10
CA ALA A 75 -19.83 21.31 7.94
C ALA A 75 -19.11 22.60 7.48
N LEU A 76 -19.12 22.87 6.16
CA LEU A 76 -18.68 24.15 5.60
C LEU A 76 -19.50 24.49 4.35
N MET A 77 -20.77 24.81 4.58
CA MET A 77 -21.71 25.56 3.74
C MET A 77 -22.86 25.93 4.69
N SER A 78 -23.27 27.18 4.93
CA SER A 78 -23.02 28.43 4.24
C SER A 78 -23.19 29.59 5.23
N VAL A 79 -22.40 30.63 4.98
CA VAL A 79 -22.74 32.02 5.32
C VAL A 79 -24.03 32.42 4.60
N ALA A 80 -24.99 32.97 5.35
CA ALA A 80 -26.03 33.92 4.91
C ALA A 80 -26.74 34.48 6.13
#